data_AF-A0A3M0D0V7-F1
#
_entry.id   AF-A0A3M0D0V7-F1
#
_cell.length_a   1.000
_cell.length_b   1.000
_cell.length_c   1.000
_cell.angle_alpha   90.00
_cell.angle_beta   90.00
_cell.angle_gamma   90.00
#
_symmetry.space_group_name_H-M   'P 1'
#
loop_
_entity.id
_entity.type
_entity.pdbx_description
1 polymer ?
#
loop_
_entity_poly.entity_id
_entity_poly.type
_entity_poly.pdbx_seq_one_letter_code
_entity_poly.pdbx_strand_id
1 'polypeptide(L)'
;MRLIEGDAEIDDLDAFLDDLNAVAADHGVTVQAFDARYVVGRTHLERAVELADRAIARGENVARERGVEILLYAAGRRQIDDALAMGVSEGKTPVVVLVSDADGDGSAEQAAAEAVTELLDPGETLETTDAERVRSFFDITEAELAAVDGDLADLVAERVALLDVEK
;
A
#
# COMPACT_ATOMS: atom_id res chain seq x y z
N MET A 1 -7.83 -3.35 -9.60
CA MET A 1 -6.56 -2.81 -9.06
C MET A 1 -5.40 -3.14 -10.00
N ARG A 2 -4.47 -2.20 -10.13
CA ARG A 2 -3.17 -2.29 -10.79
C ARG A 2 -2.07 -1.92 -9.80
N LEU A 3 -0.89 -2.51 -9.95
CA LEU A 3 0.33 -2.18 -9.20
C LEU A 3 1.39 -1.77 -10.19
N ILE A 4 2.05 -0.64 -9.91
CA ILE A 4 3.16 -0.11 -10.69
C ILE A 4 4.38 -0.14 -9.76
N GLU A 5 5.44 -0.79 -10.19
CA GLU A 5 6.67 -0.98 -9.42
C GLU A 5 7.79 -0.15 -10.04
N GLY A 6 8.63 0.46 -9.21
CA GLY A 6 9.76 1.23 -9.68
C GLY A 6 10.55 1.88 -8.55
N ASP A 7 11.50 2.73 -8.92
CA ASP A 7 12.17 3.64 -8.00
C ASP A 7 11.59 5.05 -8.18
N ALA A 8 11.39 5.77 -7.07
CA ALA A 8 11.08 7.19 -7.08
C ALA A 8 12.27 7.97 -6.53
N GLU A 9 12.69 9.03 -7.23
CA GLU A 9 13.60 10.05 -6.72
C GLU A 9 12.77 11.28 -6.35
N ILE A 10 12.46 11.42 -5.05
CA ILE A 10 11.53 12.42 -4.55
C ILE A 10 12.32 13.57 -3.94
N ASP A 11 12.45 14.68 -4.67
CA ASP A 11 13.12 15.89 -4.17
C ASP A 11 12.21 16.74 -3.26
N ASP A 12 10.91 16.72 -3.54
CA ASP A 12 9.86 17.43 -2.80
C ASP A 12 8.65 16.48 -2.67
N LEU A 13 8.35 16.10 -1.43
CA LEU A 13 7.28 15.15 -1.15
C LEU A 13 5.91 15.71 -1.54
N ASP A 14 5.64 16.98 -1.26
CA ASP A 14 4.34 17.58 -1.53
C ASP A 14 4.10 17.64 -3.05
N ALA A 15 5.11 18.01 -3.83
CA ALA A 15 5.02 18.02 -5.29
C ALA A 15 4.76 16.61 -5.87
N PHE A 16 5.45 15.59 -5.36
CA PHE A 16 5.24 14.20 -5.80
C PHE A 16 3.82 13.71 -5.47
N LEU A 17 3.32 14.02 -4.27
CA LEU A 17 1.96 13.68 -3.89
C LEU A 17 0.92 14.44 -4.73
N ASP A 18 1.17 15.70 -5.08
CA ASP A 18 0.33 16.49 -5.97
C ASP A 18 0.23 15.88 -7.37
N ASP A 19 1.34 15.37 -7.92
CA ASP A 19 1.34 14.68 -9.22
C ASP A 19 0.50 13.39 -9.17
N LEU A 20 0.62 12.58 -8.12
CA LEU A 20 -0.21 11.37 -7.93
C LEU A 20 -1.70 11.73 -7.75
N ASN A 21 -1.99 12.80 -7.01
CA ASN A 21 -3.34 13.31 -6.81
C ASN A 21 -3.96 13.85 -8.10
N ALA A 22 -3.17 14.48 -8.97
CA ALA A 22 -3.62 14.92 -10.29
C ALA A 22 -4.03 13.72 -11.16
N VAL A 23 -3.20 12.66 -11.19
CA VAL A 23 -3.54 11.41 -11.89
C VAL A 23 -4.81 10.79 -11.31
N ALA A 24 -4.93 10.71 -9.98
CA ALA A 24 -6.12 10.19 -9.32
C ALA A 24 -7.39 10.96 -9.73
N ALA A 25 -7.33 12.29 -9.74
CA ALA A 25 -8.44 13.16 -10.09
C ALA A 25 -8.81 13.09 -11.58
N ASP A 26 -7.83 13.07 -12.47
CA ASP A 26 -8.05 13.04 -13.92
C ASP A 26 -8.72 11.75 -14.39
N HIS A 27 -8.47 10.65 -13.68
CA HIS A 27 -9.01 9.33 -14.01
C HIS A 27 -10.16 8.87 -13.09
N GLY A 28 -10.45 9.60 -12.01
CA GLY A 28 -11.48 9.22 -11.04
C GLY A 28 -11.15 7.94 -10.26
N VAL A 29 -9.87 7.69 -10.01
CA VAL A 29 -9.37 6.48 -9.33
C VAL A 29 -8.68 6.84 -8.02
N THR A 30 -8.39 5.84 -7.18
CA THR A 30 -7.46 5.99 -6.06
C THR A 30 -6.05 5.67 -6.53
N VAL A 31 -5.11 6.55 -6.22
CA VAL A 31 -3.66 6.34 -6.40
C VAL A 31 -3.01 6.41 -5.01
N GLN A 32 -2.32 5.36 -4.58
CA GLN A 32 -1.64 5.30 -3.29
C GLN A 32 -0.23 4.73 -3.46
N ALA A 33 0.78 5.52 -3.09
CA ALA A 33 2.17 5.07 -3.11
C ALA A 33 2.57 4.46 -1.77
N PHE A 34 3.39 3.41 -1.83
CA PHE A 34 4.00 2.74 -0.70
C PHE A 34 5.50 2.63 -0.92
N ASP A 35 6.27 2.72 0.16
CA ASP A 35 7.63 2.21 0.17
C ASP A 35 7.59 0.69 0.04
N ALA A 36 8.08 0.19 -1.11
CA ALA A 36 7.99 -1.23 -1.47
C ALA A 36 8.76 -2.13 -0.48
N ARG A 37 9.72 -1.57 0.29
CA ARG A 37 10.49 -2.33 1.28
C ARG A 37 9.63 -2.89 2.42
N TYR A 38 8.42 -2.38 2.61
CA TYR A 38 7.47 -2.89 3.61
C TYR A 38 6.37 -3.78 3.01
N VAL A 39 6.31 -3.92 1.69
CA VAL A 39 5.26 -4.66 1.00
C VAL A 39 5.72 -6.08 0.68
N VAL A 40 5.10 -7.07 1.30
CA VAL A 40 5.42 -8.50 1.12
C VAL A 40 4.79 -9.17 -0.10
N GLY A 41 4.48 -8.38 -1.14
CA GLY A 41 3.92 -8.86 -2.40
C GLY A 41 2.50 -8.36 -2.70
N ARG A 42 1.99 -8.76 -3.87
CA ARG A 42 0.71 -8.27 -4.40
C ARG A 42 -0.49 -8.59 -3.51
N THR A 43 -0.59 -9.82 -3.01
CA THR A 43 -1.72 -10.28 -2.19
C THR A 43 -1.89 -9.47 -0.90
N HIS A 44 -0.79 -8.93 -0.37
CA HIS A 44 -0.83 -8.01 0.76
C HIS A 44 -1.65 -6.75 0.44
N LEU A 45 -1.37 -6.09 -0.68
CA LEU A 45 -2.09 -4.88 -1.09
C LEU A 45 -3.51 -5.18 -1.57
N GLU A 46 -3.73 -6.30 -2.26
CA GLU A 46 -5.08 -6.75 -2.63
C GLU A 46 -5.95 -6.90 -1.38
N ARG A 47 -5.39 -7.53 -0.34
CA ARG A 47 -6.11 -7.72 0.92
C ARG A 47 -6.39 -6.39 1.64
N ALA A 48 -5.43 -5.47 1.62
CA ALA A 48 -5.61 -4.14 2.20
C ALA A 48 -6.74 -3.36 1.51
N VAL A 49 -6.82 -3.41 0.17
CA VAL A 49 -7.91 -2.79 -0.60
C VAL A 49 -9.27 -3.38 -0.23
N GLU A 50 -9.39 -4.71 -0.22
CA GLU A 50 -10.65 -5.37 0.13
C GLU A 50 -11.18 -4.97 1.50
N LEU A 51 -10.30 -4.85 2.48
CA LEU A 51 -10.66 -4.51 3.85
C LEU A 51 -10.98 -3.02 3.99
N ALA A 52 -10.22 -2.14 3.35
CA ALA A 52 -10.49 -0.71 3.30
C ALA A 52 -11.86 -0.43 2.67
N ASP A 53 -12.14 -1.03 1.51
CA ASP A 53 -13.42 -0.86 0.81
C ASP A 53 -14.58 -1.38 1.65
N ARG A 54 -14.39 -2.50 2.35
CA ARG A 54 -15.38 -3.04 3.27
C ARG A 54 -15.65 -2.11 4.45
N ALA A 55 -14.60 -1.52 5.03
CA ALA A 55 -14.73 -0.59 6.14
C ALA A 55 -15.49 0.68 5.72
N ILE A 56 -15.13 1.24 4.55
CA ILE A 56 -15.78 2.41 3.97
C ILE A 56 -17.27 2.12 3.69
N ALA A 57 -17.57 0.98 3.04
CA ALA A 57 -18.94 0.60 2.74
C ALA A 57 -19.84 0.43 3.98
N ARG A 58 -19.22 0.13 5.14
CA ARG A 58 -19.91 0.01 6.43
C ARG A 58 -19.92 1.29 7.26
N GLY A 59 -19.22 2.34 6.82
CA GLY A 59 -19.03 3.56 7.60
C GLY A 59 -18.17 3.34 8.86
N GLU A 60 -17.29 2.34 8.84
CA GLU A 60 -16.39 1.98 9.94
C GLU A 60 -14.94 2.42 9.66
N ASN A 61 -14.70 3.08 8.54
CA ASN A 61 -13.38 3.55 8.13
C ASN A 61 -12.82 4.60 9.10
N VAL A 62 -11.51 4.58 9.29
CA VAL A 62 -10.80 5.51 10.17
C VAL A 62 -10.44 6.79 9.43
N ALA A 63 -9.92 6.65 8.22
CA ALA A 63 -9.50 7.74 7.35
C ALA A 63 -10.64 8.18 6.42
N ARG A 64 -10.68 9.47 6.11
CA ARG A 64 -11.67 10.05 5.18
C ARG A 64 -11.37 9.72 3.73
N GLU A 65 -10.08 9.61 3.41
CA GLU A 65 -9.58 9.35 2.07
C GLU A 65 -9.34 7.85 1.89
N ARG A 66 -9.81 7.30 0.77
CA ARG A 66 -9.70 5.86 0.50
C ARG A 66 -8.25 5.39 0.43
N GLY A 67 -7.35 6.16 -0.20
CA GLY A 67 -5.92 5.83 -0.25
C GLY A 67 -5.30 5.69 1.14
N VAL A 68 -5.61 6.62 2.04
CA VAL A 68 -5.14 6.59 3.43
C VAL A 68 -5.76 5.41 4.19
N GLU A 69 -7.03 5.06 3.96
CA GLU A 69 -7.62 3.87 4.56
C GLU A 69 -6.91 2.58 4.09
N ILE A 70 -6.59 2.48 2.79
CA ILE A 70 -5.80 1.36 2.25
C ILE A 70 -4.42 1.32 2.91
N LEU A 71 -3.77 2.47 3.12
CA LEU A 71 -2.48 2.55 3.81
C LEU A 71 -2.56 2.04 5.25
N LEU A 72 -3.61 2.39 6.00
CA LEU A 72 -3.83 1.88 7.36
C LEU A 72 -3.93 0.35 7.38
N TYR A 73 -4.73 -0.22 6.47
CA TYR A 73 -4.86 -1.67 6.37
C TYR A 73 -3.55 -2.35 5.93
N ALA A 74 -2.85 -1.82 4.93
CA ALA A 74 -1.56 -2.35 4.48
C ALA A 74 -0.50 -2.27 5.59
N ALA A 75 -0.48 -1.20 6.37
CA ALA A 75 0.43 -1.09 7.51
C ALA A 75 0.04 -2.02 8.67
N GLY A 76 -1.18 -2.54 8.71
CA GLY A 76 -1.73 -3.20 9.90
C GLY A 76 -1.80 -2.25 11.10
N ARG A 77 -1.98 -0.95 10.87
CA ARG A 77 -1.99 0.10 11.91
C ARG A 77 -3.27 0.92 11.83
N ARG A 78 -3.76 1.37 13.00
CA ARG A 78 -4.94 2.26 13.10
C ARG A 78 -4.56 3.74 13.11
N GLN A 79 -3.35 4.05 13.52
CA GLN A 79 -2.88 5.44 13.60
C GLN A 79 -2.25 5.81 12.26
N ILE A 80 -2.70 6.93 11.69
CA ILE A 80 -2.18 7.43 10.40
C ILE A 80 -0.68 7.67 10.51
N ASP A 81 -0.22 8.31 11.60
CA ASP A 81 1.20 8.62 11.80
C ASP A 81 2.09 7.35 11.79
N ASP A 82 1.60 6.24 12.36
CA ASP A 82 2.33 4.95 12.33
C ASP A 82 2.31 4.32 10.94
N ALA A 83 1.18 4.42 10.21
CA ALA A 83 1.05 3.87 8.88
C ALA A 83 1.84 4.64 7.81
N LEU A 84 2.03 5.96 8.00
CA LEU A 84 2.83 6.80 7.13
C LEU A 84 4.30 6.36 7.05
N ALA A 85 4.80 5.58 8.01
CA ALA A 85 6.13 4.98 7.93
C ALA A 85 6.27 3.94 6.79
N MET A 86 5.16 3.38 6.28
CA MET A 86 5.11 2.57 5.05
C MET A 86 4.87 3.43 3.79
N GLY A 87 4.56 4.72 3.94
CA GLY A 87 4.41 5.66 2.83
C GLY A 87 5.75 6.04 2.20
N VAL A 88 5.68 6.87 1.16
CA VAL A 88 6.87 7.44 0.50
C VAL A 88 7.42 8.64 1.27
N SER A 89 8.71 8.91 1.10
CA SER A 89 9.42 10.04 1.71
C SER A 89 10.46 10.59 0.75
N GLU A 90 10.94 11.81 1.01
CA GLU A 90 12.00 12.45 0.20
C GLU A 90 13.25 11.56 0.10
N GLY A 91 13.91 11.63 -1.05
CA GLY A 91 15.05 10.82 -1.43
C GLY A 91 14.68 9.67 -2.37
N LYS A 92 15.67 8.78 -2.61
CA LYS A 92 15.50 7.63 -3.49
C LYS A 92 14.95 6.43 -2.72
N THR A 93 13.77 5.96 -3.12
CA THR A 93 13.10 4.81 -2.49
C THR A 93 12.48 3.91 -3.56
N PRO A 94 12.60 2.58 -3.45
CA PRO A 94 11.81 1.67 -4.27
C PRO A 94 10.35 1.78 -3.84
N VAL A 95 9.46 1.99 -4.79
CA VAL A 95 8.04 2.25 -4.56
C VAL A 95 7.18 1.24 -5.29
N VAL A 96 6.04 0.95 -4.69
CA VAL A 96 4.90 0.36 -5.38
C VAL A 96 3.76 1.35 -5.29
N VAL A 97 3.18 1.71 -6.44
CA VAL A 97 2.00 2.55 -6.52
C VAL A 97 0.80 1.70 -6.88
N LEU A 98 -0.22 1.75 -6.04
CA LEU A 98 -1.49 1.10 -6.23
C LEU A 98 -2.45 2.05 -6.94
N VAL A 99 -3.06 1.56 -8.01
CA VAL A 99 -4.16 2.22 -8.70
C VAL A 99 -5.40 1.35 -8.58
N SER A 100 -6.47 1.90 -8.01
CA SER A 100 -7.72 1.16 -7.84
C SER A 100 -8.94 2.04 -8.04
N ASP A 101 -9.86 1.55 -8.86
CA ASP A 101 -11.23 2.04 -8.96
C ASP A 101 -12.14 1.09 -8.18
N ALA A 102 -12.84 1.61 -7.16
CA ALA A 102 -13.71 0.79 -6.30
C ALA A 102 -14.95 0.26 -7.04
N ASP A 103 -15.47 1.04 -8.00
CA ASP A 103 -16.75 0.79 -8.64
C ASP A 103 -16.64 0.59 -10.17
N GLY A 104 -15.42 0.70 -10.73
CA GLY A 104 -15.18 0.66 -12.17
C GLY A 104 -14.97 -0.72 -12.79
N ASP A 105 -14.95 -0.74 -14.13
CA ASP A 105 -14.68 -1.92 -14.95
C ASP A 105 -13.18 -2.17 -15.21
N GLY A 106 -12.31 -1.36 -14.59
CA GLY A 106 -10.85 -1.44 -14.72
C GLY A 106 -10.25 -0.66 -15.89
N SER A 107 -11.05 -0.01 -16.75
CA SER A 107 -10.53 0.81 -17.84
C SER A 107 -9.81 2.08 -17.35
N ALA A 108 -10.38 2.77 -16.35
CA ALA A 108 -9.76 3.93 -15.71
C ALA A 108 -8.45 3.57 -15.00
N GLU A 109 -8.40 2.39 -14.36
CA GLU A 109 -7.18 1.89 -13.70
C GLU A 109 -6.03 1.71 -14.68
N GLN A 110 -6.31 1.26 -15.91
CA GLN A 110 -5.28 1.07 -16.93
C GLN A 110 -4.66 2.40 -17.37
N ALA A 111 -5.49 3.39 -17.70
CA ALA A 111 -5.02 4.70 -18.14
C ALA A 111 -4.24 5.43 -17.04
N ALA A 112 -4.72 5.38 -15.79
CA ALA A 112 -4.01 5.94 -14.65
C ALA A 112 -2.70 5.20 -14.35
N ALA A 113 -2.65 3.88 -14.50
CA ALA A 113 -1.42 3.11 -14.31
C ALA A 113 -0.34 3.50 -15.32
N GLU A 114 -0.72 3.79 -16.57
CA GLU A 114 0.20 4.30 -17.59
C GLU A 114 0.74 5.68 -17.20
N ALA A 115 -0.11 6.60 -16.73
CA ALA A 115 0.31 7.91 -16.27
C ALA A 115 1.25 7.84 -15.03
N VAL A 116 0.96 6.97 -14.07
CA VAL A 116 1.83 6.71 -12.90
C VAL A 116 3.19 6.14 -13.33
N THR A 117 3.22 5.27 -14.35
CA THR A 117 4.49 4.68 -14.83
C THR A 117 5.46 5.76 -15.31
N GLU A 118 4.97 6.87 -15.87
CA GLU A 118 5.82 7.98 -16.33
C GLU A 118 6.42 8.82 -15.17
N LEU A 119 5.93 8.62 -13.93
CA LEU A 119 6.45 9.30 -12.73
C LEU A 119 7.56 8.50 -12.02
N LEU A 120 7.82 7.27 -12.45
CA LEU A 120 8.73 6.34 -11.78
C LEU A 120 9.82 5.86 -12.73
N ASP A 121 10.98 5.54 -12.18
CA ASP A 121 11.97 4.72 -12.88
C ASP A 121 11.52 3.25 -12.83
N PRO A 122 11.24 2.58 -13.96
CA PRO A 122 10.70 1.21 -13.93
C PRO A 122 11.65 0.19 -13.28
N GLY A 123 11.13 -0.66 -12.40
CA GLY A 123 11.91 -1.68 -11.71
C GLY A 123 11.03 -2.67 -10.93
N GLU A 124 11.48 -3.91 -10.83
CA GLU A 124 10.80 -4.94 -10.01
C GLU A 124 11.17 -4.74 -8.54
N THR A 125 10.17 -4.58 -7.67
CA THR A 125 10.36 -4.24 -6.25
C THR A 125 9.77 -5.29 -5.31
N LEU A 126 8.74 -6.01 -5.76
CA LEU A 126 7.99 -6.98 -4.95
C LEU A 126 8.53 -8.42 -5.05
N GLU A 127 9.57 -8.67 -5.85
CA GLU A 127 10.18 -10.01 -5.98
C GLU A 127 10.99 -10.43 -4.74
N THR A 128 11.48 -9.46 -3.98
CA THR A 128 12.32 -9.71 -2.80
C THR A 128 11.86 -8.91 -1.60
N THR A 129 11.78 -9.57 -0.45
CA THR A 129 11.35 -8.97 0.81
C THR A 129 12.53 -8.88 1.76
N ASP A 130 12.78 -7.69 2.31
CA ASP A 130 13.68 -7.50 3.45
C ASP A 130 12.99 -7.99 4.73
N ALA A 131 13.21 -9.27 5.05
CA ALA A 131 12.51 -9.94 6.14
C ALA A 131 12.75 -9.29 7.50
N GLU A 132 13.95 -8.76 7.77
CA GLU A 132 14.25 -8.11 9.06
C GLU A 132 13.46 -6.81 9.21
N ARG A 133 13.43 -5.98 8.17
CA ARG A 133 12.66 -4.74 8.13
C ARG A 133 11.17 -5.00 8.31
N VAL A 134 10.60 -5.90 7.51
CA VAL A 134 9.17 -6.23 7.57
C VAL A 134 8.82 -6.76 8.95
N ARG A 135 9.62 -7.68 9.50
CA ARG A 135 9.38 -8.19 10.85
C ARG A 135 9.41 -7.11 11.91
N SER A 136 10.39 -6.21 11.85
CA SER A 136 10.47 -5.08 12.77
C SER A 136 9.27 -4.13 12.61
N PHE A 137 8.81 -3.88 11.39
CA PHE A 137 7.70 -2.99 11.13
C PHE A 137 6.35 -3.56 11.58
N PHE A 138 6.13 -4.86 11.40
CA PHE A 138 4.90 -5.54 11.78
C PHE A 138 4.94 -6.17 13.18
N ASP A 139 5.98 -5.93 13.97
CA ASP A 139 6.17 -6.56 15.29
C ASP A 139 6.08 -8.10 15.24
N ILE A 140 6.69 -8.72 14.22
CA ILE A 140 6.70 -10.19 14.01
C ILE A 140 7.95 -10.81 14.63
N THR A 141 7.72 -11.59 15.67
CA THR A 141 8.76 -12.27 16.44
C THR A 141 9.24 -13.56 15.77
N GLU A 142 10.43 -14.05 16.17
CA GLU A 142 10.92 -15.36 15.72
C GLU A 142 10.02 -16.50 16.19
N ALA A 143 9.39 -16.34 17.36
CA ALA A 143 8.49 -17.33 17.92
C ALA A 143 7.21 -17.48 17.09
N GLU A 144 6.65 -16.38 16.59
CA GLU A 144 5.49 -16.42 15.68
C GLU A 144 5.84 -17.11 14.36
N LEU A 145 6.97 -16.74 13.74
CA LEU A 145 7.45 -17.38 12.51
C LEU A 145 7.72 -18.88 12.68
N ALA A 146 8.22 -19.30 13.84
CA ALA A 146 8.46 -20.72 14.12
C ALA A 146 7.18 -21.50 14.44
N ALA A 147 6.08 -20.82 14.77
CA ALA A 147 4.82 -21.43 15.21
C ALA A 147 3.77 -21.54 14.11
N VAL A 148 3.91 -20.76 13.03
CA VAL A 148 2.98 -20.77 11.88
C VAL A 148 3.41 -21.81 10.85
N ASP A 149 2.44 -22.55 10.30
CA ASP A 149 2.63 -23.35 9.09
C ASP A 149 2.46 -22.43 7.86
N GLY A 150 3.38 -21.48 7.71
CA GLY A 150 3.33 -20.40 6.71
C GLY A 150 4.63 -19.60 6.66
N ASP A 151 4.63 -18.50 5.92
CA ASP A 151 5.77 -17.60 5.79
C ASP A 151 5.51 -16.21 6.37
N LEU A 152 6.45 -15.29 6.15
CA LEU A 152 6.35 -13.91 6.62
C LEU A 152 5.14 -13.18 6.00
N ALA A 153 4.81 -13.47 4.75
CA ALA A 153 3.67 -12.84 4.08
C ALA A 153 2.35 -13.30 4.67
N ASP A 154 2.23 -14.56 5.10
CA ASP A 154 1.06 -15.06 5.83
C ASP A 154 0.84 -14.29 7.13
N LEU A 155 1.90 -14.09 7.93
CA LEU A 155 1.80 -13.33 9.18
C LEU A 155 1.46 -11.85 8.96
N VAL A 156 1.98 -11.24 7.90
CA VAL A 156 1.59 -9.86 7.53
C VAL A 156 0.11 -9.81 7.11
N ALA A 157 -0.36 -10.77 6.32
CA ALA A 157 -1.77 -10.86 5.95
C ALA A 157 -2.68 -11.04 7.17
N GLU A 158 -2.22 -11.77 8.19
CA GLU A 158 -2.92 -11.84 9.49
C GLU A 158 -3.00 -10.48 10.18
N ARG A 159 -1.88 -9.72 10.27
CA ARG A 159 -1.90 -8.37 10.88
C ARG A 159 -2.84 -7.42 10.14
N VAL A 160 -2.84 -7.46 8.81
CA VAL A 160 -3.74 -6.69 7.95
C VAL A 160 -5.21 -7.07 8.21
N ALA A 161 -5.51 -8.36 8.36
CA ALA A 161 -6.86 -8.85 8.60
C ALA A 161 -7.39 -8.60 10.02
N LEU A 162 -6.51 -8.65 11.03
CA LEU A 162 -6.89 -8.48 12.45
C LEU A 162 -7.29 -7.05 12.80
N LEU A 163 -6.92 -6.07 11.98
CA LEU A 163 -7.32 -4.68 12.15
C LEU A 163 -8.86 -4.50 12.24
N ASP A 164 -9.64 -5.39 11.63
CA ASP A 164 -11.11 -5.35 11.73
C ASP A 164 -11.67 -5.98 13.01
N VAL A 165 -10.93 -6.87 13.66
CA VAL A 165 -11.36 -7.60 14.86
C VAL A 165 -11.07 -6.80 16.12
N GLU A 166 -9.97 -6.04 16.14
CA GLU A 166 -9.53 -5.25 17.29
C GLU A 166 -10.21 -3.86 17.36
N LYS A 167 -11.46 -3.73 16.85
CA LYS A 167 -12.24 -2.49 16.79
C LYS A 167 -12.93 -2.17 18.11
#